data_AF-Q72NZ7-F1
#
_entry.id   AF-Q72NZ7-F1
#
_cell.length_a   1.000
_cell.length_b   1.000
_cell.length_c   1.000
_cell.angle_alpha   90.00
_cell.angle_beta   90.00
_cell.angle_gamma   90.00
#
_symmetry.space_group_name_H-M   'P 1'
#
loop_
_entity.id
_entity.type
_entity.pdbx_description
1 polymer ?
#
loop_
_entity_poly.entity_id
_entity_poly.type
_entity_poly.pdbx_seq_one_letter_code
_entity_poly.pdbx_strand_id
1 'polypeptide(L)'
;MNRRLCLSLMFAVTSFFVYCSQADRISIDSSSAAGLLFQGSMEALLTENQNQNDSPVISGEPKEITSFSFQATDHFFVTDFVGEVSENRIAILVPFGAVSRLKATFVTTGVRVEVNGVPQSSGQTINDFSSPLIYRVIASDESFRDYTVQALPIFRLTDSGQTSCYSSCFDDPGQDADYSTGVPANFQSNVIMPGYTPQPVTFDRQTGLIWRYCPVGGSSTVCSMPYNYTQSFAVSYCTNLNQMNAGLGYAGIQGWRLPEIEELMTLSTYKTPTAAYINLSEFPLGDVQLWSNTTNAFNTNEAWGFRFDFGLNTSTDKSVSSNMNVRCVSGGRMPDQIYSDLNNGAVRDDRTNLVWQKCSVGQIWSPNSPDCTLGSATIHNFVSALYTCQSLNLADRAWRLPNVHELRSLLDFSSSSTGAKIDPVAFPNTPAVSQYITSNSIPHAQVFKVNFKDATISTTTLSTQTYLRCVSDGP
;
A
#
# COMPACT_ATOMS: atom_id res chain seq x y z
N MET A 1 31.52 -46.21 45.49
CA MET A 1 30.69 -47.24 46.18
C MET A 1 29.24 -46.74 46.24
N ASN A 2 28.27 -47.65 46.41
CA ASN A 2 26.80 -47.49 46.40
C ASN A 2 26.26 -46.09 46.84
N ARG A 3 25.29 -45.42 46.16
CA ARG A 3 24.01 -45.80 45.48
C ARG A 3 22.81 -45.90 46.44
N ARG A 4 21.63 -45.40 45.99
CA ARG A 4 20.31 -45.21 46.66
C ARG A 4 20.19 -43.81 47.29
N LEU A 5 19.17 -42.97 47.06
CA LEU A 5 17.81 -43.06 46.47
C LEU A 5 16.77 -43.77 47.36
N CYS A 6 15.78 -43.01 47.85
CA CYS A 6 14.59 -43.48 48.55
C CYS A 6 13.40 -42.53 48.29
N LEU A 7 12.16 -43.02 48.42
CA LEU A 7 10.95 -42.38 47.87
C LEU A 7 9.68 -42.78 48.65
N SER A 8 8.90 -41.80 49.12
CA SER A 8 7.46 -41.93 49.49
C SER A 8 6.80 -40.55 49.32
N LEU A 9 5.53 -40.34 48.93
CA LEU A 9 4.24 -40.97 49.29
C LEU A 9 3.86 -40.69 50.77
N MET A 10 2.66 -40.19 51.12
CA MET A 10 1.49 -39.74 50.32
C MET A 10 0.52 -38.86 51.18
N PHE A 11 -0.60 -38.41 50.58
CA PHE A 11 -1.77 -37.68 51.15
C PHE A 11 -1.58 -36.17 51.47
N ALA A 12 -2.58 -35.27 51.42
CA ALA A 12 -3.81 -35.05 50.62
C ALA A 12 -4.76 -34.10 51.40
N VAL A 13 -5.73 -33.50 50.67
CA VAL A 13 -6.95 -32.71 51.03
C VAL A 13 -6.82 -31.21 50.68
N THR A 14 -7.08 -30.76 49.44
CA THR A 14 -8.35 -30.55 48.68
C THR A 14 -9.25 -29.37 49.10
N SER A 15 -9.31 -28.33 48.26
CA SER A 15 -10.50 -27.49 47.96
C SER A 15 -10.16 -26.61 46.73
N PHE A 16 -10.58 -26.96 45.51
CA PHE A 16 -11.88 -26.66 44.88
C PHE A 16 -12.21 -25.17 44.70
N PHE A 17 -12.10 -24.69 43.46
CA PHE A 17 -13.23 -24.22 42.65
C PHE A 17 -12.90 -24.41 41.16
N VAL A 18 -13.88 -24.81 40.36
CA VAL A 18 -13.78 -24.98 38.90
C VAL A 18 -15.06 -24.43 38.27
N TYR A 19 -14.93 -23.57 37.26
CA TYR A 19 -16.01 -23.30 36.31
C TYR A 19 -15.79 -24.12 35.05
N CYS A 20 -16.87 -24.64 34.47
CA CYS A 20 -16.85 -25.44 33.27
C CYS A 20 -17.98 -24.98 32.33
N SER A 21 -17.63 -24.77 31.07
CA SER A 21 -18.57 -24.73 29.96
C SER A 21 -18.06 -25.70 28.90
N GLN A 22 -18.90 -26.66 28.50
CA GLN A 22 -18.56 -27.62 27.45
C GLN A 22 -18.81 -27.00 26.08
N ALA A 23 -18.00 -27.40 25.10
CA ALA A 23 -18.25 -27.17 23.68
C ALA A 23 -18.28 -28.53 22.98
N ASP A 24 -19.47 -29.00 22.63
CA ASP A 24 -19.63 -30.30 21.97
C ASP A 24 -19.12 -30.25 20.53
N ARG A 25 -18.26 -31.22 20.19
CA ARG A 25 -17.81 -31.43 18.82
C ARG A 25 -18.83 -32.29 18.08
N ILE A 26 -19.57 -31.70 17.16
CA ILE A 26 -20.32 -32.47 16.17
C ILE A 26 -19.32 -33.00 15.12
N SER A 27 -19.15 -34.32 15.11
CA SER A 27 -18.54 -35.05 13.99
C SER A 27 -19.68 -35.59 13.12
N ILE A 28 -19.63 -35.30 11.82
CA ILE A 28 -20.46 -35.98 10.82
C ILE A 28 -19.50 -36.70 9.89
N ASP A 29 -19.41 -38.01 10.06
CA ASP A 29 -18.86 -38.92 9.05
C ASP A 29 -20.02 -39.75 8.45
N SER A 30 -19.75 -40.39 7.33
CA SER A 30 -20.73 -40.67 6.28
C SER A 30 -21.21 -42.12 6.25
N SER A 31 -22.53 -42.35 6.23
CA SER A 31 -23.19 -43.52 5.62
C SER A 31 -24.72 -43.46 5.76
N SER A 32 -25.40 -44.36 5.03
CA SER A 32 -26.85 -44.66 5.07
C SER A 32 -27.76 -43.72 4.26
N ALA A 33 -28.18 -44.19 3.08
CA ALA A 33 -29.28 -43.61 2.32
C ALA A 33 -30.59 -44.37 2.60
N ALA A 34 -31.64 -43.63 2.99
CA ALA A 34 -33.02 -44.11 2.98
C ALA A 34 -33.94 -42.89 2.76
N GLY A 35 -34.74 -42.92 1.70
CA GLY A 35 -35.72 -41.86 1.40
C GLY A 35 -37.07 -42.13 2.07
N LEU A 36 -37.84 -41.08 2.31
CA LEU A 36 -39.25 -41.18 2.71
C LEU A 36 -40.05 -40.05 2.05
N LEU A 37 -41.16 -40.44 1.42
CA LEU A 37 -42.06 -39.55 0.68
C LEU A 37 -43.09 -38.92 1.63
N PHE A 38 -43.56 -37.73 1.29
CA PHE A 38 -44.95 -37.33 1.56
C PHE A 38 -45.54 -36.70 0.29
N GLN A 39 -46.72 -37.17 -0.11
CA GLN A 39 -47.46 -36.65 -1.26
C GLN A 39 -48.75 -35.97 -0.79
N GLY A 40 -49.01 -34.78 -1.33
CA GLY A 40 -50.29 -34.41 -1.94
C GLY A 40 -51.56 -34.29 -1.09
N SER A 41 -52.24 -33.16 -1.23
CA SER A 41 -53.70 -33.04 -1.11
C SER A 41 -54.18 -32.01 -2.13
N MET A 42 -55.14 -32.35 -2.99
CA MET A 42 -55.59 -31.47 -4.09
C MET A 42 -57.11 -31.56 -4.33
N GLU A 43 -57.76 -30.40 -4.21
CA GLU A 43 -59.02 -29.97 -4.86
C GLU A 43 -60.41 -30.55 -4.47
N ALA A 44 -61.42 -29.76 -4.89
CA ALA A 44 -62.90 -29.95 -4.88
C ALA A 44 -63.63 -29.82 -3.53
N LEU A 45 -64.80 -29.16 -3.37
CA LEU A 45 -65.67 -28.25 -4.19
C LEU A 45 -66.73 -27.66 -3.19
N LEU A 46 -67.54 -26.58 -3.33
CA LEU A 46 -68.01 -25.60 -4.33
C LEU A 46 -68.36 -24.26 -3.62
N THR A 47 -68.47 -23.12 -4.34
CA THR A 47 -69.32 -21.90 -4.06
C THR A 47 -69.14 -21.12 -2.73
N GLU A 48 -69.18 -19.78 -2.65
CA GLU A 48 -69.51 -18.70 -3.62
C GLU A 48 -68.86 -17.34 -3.20
N ASN A 49 -69.00 -16.30 -4.04
CA ASN A 49 -68.80 -14.86 -3.76
C ASN A 49 -67.36 -14.28 -3.68
N GLN A 50 -66.77 -14.13 -4.88
CA GLN A 50 -66.24 -12.88 -5.48
C GLN A 50 -65.26 -11.92 -4.73
N ASN A 51 -64.29 -11.45 -5.53
CA ASN A 51 -63.59 -10.15 -5.47
C ASN A 51 -62.51 -9.95 -4.40
N GLN A 52 -61.32 -10.49 -4.68
CA GLN A 52 -60.06 -9.81 -4.32
C GLN A 52 -59.08 -9.85 -5.50
N ASN A 53 -58.44 -8.71 -5.78
CA ASN A 53 -57.41 -8.60 -6.83
C ASN A 53 -56.07 -9.09 -6.28
N ASP A 54 -55.82 -10.39 -6.35
CA ASP A 54 -54.45 -10.89 -6.32
C ASP A 54 -53.76 -10.53 -7.64
N SER A 55 -53.18 -9.33 -7.68
CA SER A 55 -52.12 -9.00 -8.64
C SER A 55 -51.06 -10.09 -8.56
N PRO A 56 -50.54 -10.63 -9.68
CA PRO A 56 -49.46 -11.60 -9.62
C PRO A 56 -48.28 -10.98 -8.87
N VAL A 57 -47.75 -11.71 -7.88
CA VAL A 57 -46.48 -11.34 -7.26
C VAL A 57 -45.39 -11.54 -8.31
N ILE A 58 -45.05 -10.46 -9.01
CA ILE A 58 -43.93 -10.43 -9.95
C ILE A 58 -42.65 -10.53 -9.10
N SER A 59 -42.21 -11.76 -8.84
CA SER A 59 -40.84 -12.04 -8.45
C SER A 59 -39.95 -11.54 -9.59
N GLY A 60 -39.27 -10.42 -9.37
CA GLY A 60 -38.42 -9.81 -10.39
C GLY A 60 -37.37 -10.82 -10.87
N GLU A 61 -37.25 -10.95 -12.19
CA GLU A 61 -36.30 -11.88 -12.82
C GLU A 61 -34.87 -11.64 -12.29
N PRO A 62 -34.11 -12.71 -12.01
CA PRO A 62 -32.88 -12.63 -11.21
C PRO A 62 -31.78 -11.88 -11.97
N LYS A 63 -31.25 -10.81 -11.36
CA LYS A 63 -30.23 -9.92 -11.97
C LYS A 63 -29.34 -9.18 -10.97
N GLU A 64 -28.98 -9.86 -9.89
CA GLU A 64 -28.11 -9.31 -8.85
C GLU A 64 -26.64 -9.65 -9.11
N ILE A 65 -25.72 -8.84 -8.61
CA ILE A 65 -24.36 -9.26 -8.26
C ILE A 65 -24.38 -9.58 -6.76
N THR A 66 -23.93 -10.78 -6.39
CA THR A 66 -23.96 -11.28 -5.00
C THR A 66 -22.57 -11.31 -4.35
N SER A 67 -21.50 -11.28 -5.15
CA SER A 67 -20.14 -11.05 -4.70
C SER A 67 -19.30 -10.44 -5.81
N PHE A 68 -18.26 -9.68 -5.44
CA PHE A 68 -17.32 -9.05 -6.35
C PHE A 68 -15.93 -9.00 -5.71
N SER A 69 -14.88 -9.30 -6.46
CA SER A 69 -13.51 -9.37 -5.94
C SER A 69 -12.45 -9.21 -7.03
N PHE A 70 -11.23 -8.87 -6.62
CA PHE A 70 -10.01 -9.04 -7.41
C PHE A 70 -9.13 -10.09 -6.72
N GLN A 71 -8.99 -11.25 -7.36
CA GLN A 71 -8.23 -12.39 -6.84
C GLN A 71 -6.72 -12.15 -6.93
N ALA A 72 -5.96 -12.57 -5.93
CA ALA A 72 -4.51 -12.34 -5.84
C ALA A 72 -3.73 -13.08 -6.95
N THR A 73 -4.17 -14.29 -7.26
CA THR A 73 -3.60 -15.18 -8.28
C THR A 73 -3.65 -14.58 -9.69
N ASP A 74 -4.67 -13.77 -9.99
CA ASP A 74 -4.89 -13.18 -11.31
C ASP A 74 -4.10 -11.89 -11.56
N HIS A 75 -3.60 -11.26 -10.49
CA HIS A 75 -3.01 -9.92 -10.51
C HIS A 75 -1.63 -9.82 -9.87
N PHE A 76 -1.11 -10.94 -9.37
CA PHE A 76 0.09 -11.07 -8.55
C PHE A 76 0.04 -10.30 -7.21
N PHE A 77 -1.14 -10.04 -6.63
CA PHE A 77 -1.22 -9.38 -5.32
C PHE A 77 -0.75 -10.26 -4.15
N VAL A 78 -0.50 -9.67 -2.99
CA VAL A 78 -0.23 -10.39 -1.73
C VAL A 78 -1.49 -10.98 -1.09
N THR A 79 -2.67 -10.40 -1.35
CA THR A 79 -3.98 -10.83 -0.82
C THR A 79 -5.08 -10.59 -1.85
N ASP A 80 -6.19 -11.32 -1.73
CA ASP A 80 -7.42 -10.99 -2.44
C ASP A 80 -7.98 -9.65 -1.93
N PHE A 81 -8.72 -8.97 -2.79
CA PHE A 81 -9.50 -7.78 -2.44
C PHE A 81 -10.98 -8.08 -2.71
N VAL A 82 -11.83 -7.89 -1.71
CA VAL A 82 -13.28 -8.13 -1.79
C VAL A 82 -14.00 -6.78 -1.83
N GLY A 83 -14.99 -6.65 -2.70
CA GLY A 83 -15.81 -5.45 -2.83
C GLY A 83 -17.04 -5.50 -1.93
N GLU A 84 -17.37 -4.38 -1.30
CA GLU A 84 -18.66 -4.17 -0.65
C GLU A 84 -19.72 -3.97 -1.73
N VAL A 85 -20.72 -4.85 -1.77
CA VAL A 85 -21.89 -4.72 -2.66
C VAL A 85 -23.05 -4.14 -1.86
N SER A 86 -23.54 -2.97 -2.27
CA SER A 86 -24.59 -2.23 -1.57
C SER A 86 -25.57 -1.64 -2.58
N GLU A 87 -26.81 -2.13 -2.57
CA GLU A 87 -27.87 -1.84 -3.55
C GLU A 87 -27.41 -2.03 -5.02
N ASN A 88 -27.07 -0.92 -5.69
CA ASN A 88 -26.59 -0.85 -7.08
C ASN A 88 -25.16 -0.25 -7.15
N ARG A 89 -24.39 -0.32 -6.07
CA ARG A 89 -22.98 0.12 -5.99
C ARG A 89 -22.09 -1.02 -5.53
N ILE A 90 -20.86 -1.02 -6.05
CA ILE A 90 -19.79 -1.91 -5.59
C ILE A 90 -18.54 -1.05 -5.34
N ALA A 91 -18.08 -1.00 -4.09
CA ALA A 91 -16.86 -0.28 -3.71
C ALA A 91 -15.77 -1.29 -3.35
N ILE A 92 -14.57 -1.13 -3.92
CA ILE A 92 -13.46 -2.07 -3.70
C ILE A 92 -12.11 -1.35 -3.58
N LEU A 93 -11.43 -1.53 -2.45
CA LEU A 93 -10.06 -1.07 -2.27
C LEU A 93 -9.11 -1.95 -3.10
N VAL A 94 -8.15 -1.35 -3.83
CA VAL A 94 -7.20 -2.11 -4.67
C VAL A 94 -5.86 -1.37 -4.82
N PRO A 95 -4.71 -2.07 -4.95
CA PRO A 95 -3.41 -1.39 -5.11
C PRO A 95 -3.36 -0.48 -6.34
N PHE A 96 -2.95 0.77 -6.13
CA PHE A 96 -3.07 1.85 -7.12
C PHE A 96 -2.46 1.54 -8.50
N GLY A 97 -1.34 0.81 -8.54
CA GLY A 97 -0.63 0.49 -9.77
C GLY A 97 -1.38 -0.47 -10.69
N ALA A 98 -2.35 -1.22 -10.16
CA ALA A 98 -3.07 -2.24 -10.91
C ALA A 98 -4.40 -1.79 -11.53
N VAL A 99 -4.94 -0.61 -11.17
CA VAL A 99 -6.32 -0.19 -11.53
C VAL A 99 -6.65 -0.29 -13.02
N SER A 100 -5.69 -0.03 -13.91
CA SER A 100 -5.90 -0.04 -15.37
C SER A 100 -5.93 -1.43 -16.02
N ARG A 101 -5.83 -2.50 -15.22
CA ARG A 101 -5.57 -3.87 -15.72
C ARG A 101 -6.06 -4.94 -14.74
N LEU A 102 -7.35 -4.91 -14.39
CA LEU A 102 -7.99 -5.81 -13.43
C LEU A 102 -9.05 -6.72 -14.08
N LYS A 103 -9.09 -7.98 -13.66
CA LYS A 103 -10.13 -8.97 -13.96
C LYS A 103 -11.04 -9.09 -12.75
N ALA A 104 -12.31 -8.72 -12.88
CA ALA A 104 -13.29 -8.88 -11.82
C ALA A 104 -13.74 -10.34 -11.69
N THR A 105 -13.61 -10.92 -10.49
CA THR A 105 -14.22 -12.20 -10.13
C THR A 105 -15.49 -11.92 -9.34
N PHE A 106 -16.62 -12.11 -10.00
CA PHE A 106 -17.97 -11.83 -9.49
C PHE A 106 -18.88 -13.06 -9.60
N VAL A 107 -19.88 -13.14 -8.72
CA VAL A 107 -21.02 -14.07 -8.81
C VAL A 107 -22.28 -13.26 -9.08
N THR A 108 -23.06 -13.67 -10.08
CA THR A 108 -24.32 -13.03 -10.46
C THR A 108 -25.45 -14.04 -10.53
N THR A 109 -26.69 -13.57 -10.40
CA THR A 109 -27.90 -14.36 -10.63
C THR A 109 -28.48 -14.16 -12.04
N GLY A 110 -27.96 -13.20 -12.81
CA GLY A 110 -28.40 -12.94 -14.19
C GLY A 110 -27.72 -13.85 -15.22
N VAL A 111 -28.28 -13.89 -16.44
CA VAL A 111 -27.80 -14.77 -17.52
C VAL A 111 -26.57 -14.22 -18.26
N ARG A 112 -26.34 -12.90 -18.18
CA ARG A 112 -25.13 -12.24 -18.69
C ARG A 112 -24.80 -10.96 -17.93
N VAL A 113 -23.55 -10.54 -18.03
CA VAL A 113 -23.05 -9.25 -17.52
C VAL A 113 -22.29 -8.54 -18.63
N GLU A 114 -22.49 -7.24 -18.75
CA GLU A 114 -21.88 -6.38 -19.78
C GLU A 114 -21.29 -5.11 -19.14
N VAL A 115 -20.18 -4.61 -19.70
CA VAL A 115 -19.64 -3.27 -19.42
C VAL A 115 -19.51 -2.55 -20.75
N ASN A 116 -20.16 -1.39 -20.89
CA ASN A 116 -20.22 -0.64 -22.15
C ASN A 116 -20.66 -1.48 -23.38
N GLY A 117 -21.52 -2.49 -23.16
CA GLY A 117 -21.97 -3.44 -24.20
C GLY A 117 -20.98 -4.56 -24.54
N VAL A 118 -19.83 -4.63 -23.86
CA VAL A 118 -18.86 -5.73 -23.98
C VAL A 118 -19.17 -6.81 -22.94
N PRO A 119 -19.45 -8.06 -23.35
CA PRO A 119 -19.71 -9.16 -22.42
C PRO A 119 -18.55 -9.43 -21.46
N GLN A 120 -18.88 -9.65 -20.19
CA GLN A 120 -17.93 -9.87 -19.10
C GLN A 120 -17.90 -11.33 -18.69
N SER A 121 -16.71 -11.92 -18.65
CA SER A 121 -16.45 -13.27 -18.14
C SER A 121 -15.69 -13.17 -16.82
N SER A 122 -16.28 -13.74 -15.76
CA SER A 122 -15.80 -13.64 -14.38
C SER A 122 -14.38 -14.23 -14.25
N GLY A 123 -13.46 -13.47 -13.66
CA GLY A 123 -12.03 -13.81 -13.56
C GLY A 123 -11.24 -13.77 -14.88
N GLN A 124 -11.86 -13.40 -16.01
CA GLN A 124 -11.22 -13.43 -17.33
C GLN A 124 -11.15 -12.06 -18.02
N THR A 125 -12.26 -11.31 -18.08
CA THR A 125 -12.28 -10.02 -18.79
C THR A 125 -11.52 -8.94 -18.03
N ILE A 126 -10.42 -8.46 -18.62
CA ILE A 126 -9.65 -7.32 -18.11
C ILE A 126 -10.40 -6.02 -18.42
N ASN A 127 -10.53 -5.15 -17.42
CA ASN A 127 -11.04 -3.79 -17.56
C ASN A 127 -10.10 -2.76 -16.90
N ASP A 128 -10.25 -1.50 -17.32
CA ASP A 128 -9.60 -0.34 -16.70
C ASP A 128 -10.56 0.30 -15.70
N PHE A 129 -10.23 0.23 -14.41
CA PHE A 129 -10.99 0.82 -13.30
C PHE A 129 -10.40 2.16 -12.81
N SER A 130 -9.59 2.84 -13.63
CA SER A 130 -9.15 4.23 -13.37
C SER A 130 -10.30 5.24 -13.37
N SER A 131 -11.52 4.81 -13.68
CA SER A 131 -12.79 5.52 -13.50
C SER A 131 -13.89 4.52 -13.18
N PRO A 132 -15.01 4.94 -12.53
CA PRO A 132 -16.10 4.02 -12.22
C PRO A 132 -16.71 3.39 -13.47
N LEU A 133 -16.96 2.08 -13.41
CA LEU A 133 -17.52 1.29 -14.51
C LEU A 133 -18.98 0.92 -14.22
N ILE A 134 -19.81 0.90 -15.26
CA ILE A 134 -21.20 0.42 -15.16
C ILE A 134 -21.23 -1.05 -15.58
N TYR A 135 -21.46 -1.93 -14.61
CA TYR A 135 -21.69 -3.36 -14.80
C TYR A 135 -23.19 -3.62 -14.93
N ARG A 136 -23.66 -3.88 -16.15
CA ARG A 136 -25.05 -4.22 -16.45
C ARG A 136 -25.26 -5.72 -16.31
N VAL A 137 -26.06 -6.15 -15.35
CA VAL A 137 -26.57 -7.53 -15.25
C VAL A 137 -27.88 -7.61 -16.02
N ILE A 138 -28.05 -8.63 -16.86
CA ILE A 138 -29.25 -8.85 -17.68
C ILE A 138 -29.83 -10.23 -17.34
N ALA A 139 -31.15 -10.29 -17.17
CA ALA A 139 -31.90 -11.51 -16.87
C ALA A 139 -32.46 -12.20 -18.13
N SER A 140 -33.19 -13.29 -17.93
CA SER A 140 -33.83 -14.12 -18.95
C SER A 140 -34.86 -13.36 -19.81
N ASP A 141 -35.47 -12.31 -19.27
CA ASP A 141 -36.52 -11.50 -19.89
C ASP A 141 -35.99 -10.24 -20.60
N GLU A 142 -34.67 -10.15 -20.84
CA GLU A 142 -33.95 -8.94 -21.29
C GLU A 142 -34.02 -7.74 -20.33
N SER A 143 -34.68 -7.85 -19.17
CA SER A 143 -34.65 -6.80 -18.16
C SER A 143 -33.30 -6.80 -17.43
N PHE A 144 -32.85 -5.62 -17.02
CA PHE A 144 -31.50 -5.43 -16.49
C PHE A 144 -31.48 -4.69 -15.14
N ARG A 145 -30.29 -4.69 -14.53
CA ARG A 145 -29.89 -3.87 -13.36
C ARG A 145 -28.46 -3.39 -13.61
N ASP A 146 -28.22 -2.09 -13.41
CA ASP A 146 -26.91 -1.47 -13.58
C ASP A 146 -26.25 -1.26 -12.22
N TYR A 147 -25.03 -1.78 -12.05
CA TYR A 147 -24.18 -1.58 -10.88
C TYR A 147 -23.06 -0.59 -11.20
N THR A 148 -22.90 0.46 -10.39
CA THR A 148 -21.73 1.33 -10.45
C THR A 148 -20.60 0.72 -9.63
N VAL A 149 -19.56 0.22 -10.30
CA VAL A 149 -18.37 -0.37 -9.68
C VAL A 149 -17.27 0.69 -9.61
N GLN A 150 -16.81 0.98 -8.40
CA GLN A 150 -15.75 1.94 -8.13
C GLN A 150 -14.57 1.24 -7.44
N ALA A 151 -13.45 1.16 -8.17
CA ALA A 151 -12.16 0.89 -7.55
C ALA A 151 -11.68 2.14 -6.79
N LEU A 152 -11.20 1.93 -5.57
CA LEU A 152 -10.58 2.95 -4.73
C LEU A 152 -9.09 2.61 -4.62
N PRO A 153 -8.19 3.38 -5.27
CA PRO A 153 -6.76 3.08 -5.29
C PRO A 153 -6.16 3.34 -3.92
N ILE A 154 -5.57 2.31 -3.31
CA ILE A 154 -4.88 2.41 -2.02
C ILE A 154 -3.36 2.36 -2.19
N PHE A 155 -2.65 3.03 -1.28
CA PHE A 155 -1.22 2.88 -1.10
C PHE A 155 -0.92 2.28 0.27
N ARG A 156 -0.58 0.98 0.29
CA ARG A 156 -0.04 0.35 1.50
C ARG A 156 1.44 0.70 1.61
N LEU A 157 1.76 1.66 2.48
CA LEU A 157 3.14 2.00 2.77
C LEU A 157 3.88 0.76 3.30
N THR A 158 5.02 0.45 2.69
CA THR A 158 5.87 -0.65 3.11
C THR A 158 6.70 -0.26 4.33
N ASP A 159 6.94 -1.24 5.20
CA ASP A 159 8.00 -1.15 6.21
C ASP A 159 9.35 -0.79 5.56
N SER A 160 10.23 -0.10 6.29
CA SER A 160 11.60 0.18 5.86
C SER A 160 12.45 -1.11 5.81
N GLY A 161 12.14 -2.07 6.68
CA GLY A 161 12.80 -3.37 6.77
C GLY A 161 14.10 -3.36 7.58
N GLN A 162 14.28 -2.42 8.52
CA GLN A 162 15.43 -2.40 9.41
C GLN A 162 15.39 -3.59 10.38
N THR A 163 16.49 -4.34 10.48
CA THR A 163 16.58 -5.57 11.30
C THR A 163 17.57 -5.47 12.46
N SER A 164 18.12 -4.28 12.72
CA SER A 164 19.02 -4.01 13.86
C SER A 164 18.94 -2.55 14.29
N CYS A 165 18.91 -2.30 15.60
CA CYS A 165 18.97 -0.96 16.20
C CYS A 165 20.39 -0.38 16.16
N TYR A 166 20.55 0.91 16.50
CA TYR A 166 21.84 1.64 16.43
C TYR A 166 22.94 0.98 17.28
N SER A 167 22.59 0.46 18.46
CA SER A 167 23.48 -0.38 19.27
C SER A 167 22.74 -1.58 19.85
N SER A 168 21.59 -1.33 20.48
CA SER A 168 20.66 -2.33 20.99
C SER A 168 19.27 -1.71 21.06
N CYS A 169 18.23 -2.51 20.83
CA CYS A 169 16.84 -2.06 21.04
C CYS A 169 16.46 -2.07 22.52
N PHE A 170 17.23 -2.78 23.37
CA PHE A 170 17.03 -2.79 24.82
C PHE A 170 17.49 -1.50 25.51
N ASP A 171 18.59 -0.90 25.02
CA ASP A 171 19.16 0.31 25.62
C ASP A 171 18.40 1.58 25.20
N ASP A 172 18.00 1.64 23.91
CA ASP A 172 17.27 2.74 23.29
C ASP A 172 16.03 2.17 22.55
N PRO A 173 14.90 1.89 23.23
CA PRO A 173 13.72 1.28 22.62
C PRO A 173 12.96 2.23 21.68
N GLY A 174 12.08 1.65 20.86
CA GLY A 174 11.24 2.39 19.90
C GLY A 174 11.92 2.81 18.60
N GLN A 175 13.08 2.23 18.29
CA GLN A 175 13.72 2.32 16.97
C GLN A 175 12.96 1.48 15.93
N ASP A 176 13.21 1.68 14.63
CA ASP A 176 12.48 0.96 13.57
C ASP A 176 12.57 -0.57 13.73
N ALA A 177 13.76 -1.09 14.04
CA ALA A 177 13.99 -2.51 14.28
C ALA A 177 13.45 -3.07 15.63
N ASP A 178 12.86 -2.22 16.47
CA ASP A 178 12.11 -2.62 17.68
C ASP A 178 10.60 -2.80 17.38
N TYR A 179 10.16 -2.38 16.18
CA TYR A 179 8.80 -2.50 15.68
C TYR A 179 8.72 -3.43 14.46
N SER A 180 7.49 -3.86 14.13
CA SER A 180 7.18 -4.52 12.85
C SER A 180 5.96 -3.82 12.23
N THR A 181 6.14 -2.55 11.87
CA THR A 181 5.09 -1.61 11.47
C THR A 181 4.97 -1.49 9.96
N GLY A 182 3.74 -1.56 9.44
CA GLY A 182 3.47 -1.54 8.00
C GLY A 182 3.49 -2.95 7.36
N VAL A 183 3.51 -3.00 6.03
CA VAL A 183 3.55 -4.27 5.28
C VAL A 183 4.96 -4.56 4.73
N PRO A 184 5.43 -5.82 4.74
CA PRO A 184 6.72 -6.14 4.12
C PRO A 184 6.65 -5.95 2.60
N ALA A 185 7.66 -5.31 2.02
CA ALA A 185 7.79 -5.19 0.57
C ALA A 185 7.79 -6.60 -0.07
N ASN A 186 7.03 -6.77 -1.15
CA ASN A 186 6.86 -8.06 -1.81
C ASN A 186 6.90 -7.89 -3.32
N PHE A 187 7.86 -8.57 -3.95
CA PHE A 187 8.09 -8.50 -5.39
C PHE A 187 8.09 -9.90 -6.00
N GLN A 188 7.87 -9.97 -7.31
CA GLN A 188 8.13 -11.18 -8.09
C GLN A 188 8.87 -10.76 -9.37
N SER A 189 10.20 -10.93 -9.34
CA SER A 189 11.13 -10.53 -10.39
C SER A 189 11.36 -11.57 -11.48
N ASN A 190 12.08 -11.16 -12.54
CA ASN A 190 12.46 -11.97 -13.70
C ASN A 190 11.32 -12.73 -14.39
N VAL A 191 10.06 -12.27 -14.27
CA VAL A 191 8.90 -12.95 -14.85
C VAL A 191 8.79 -12.65 -16.34
N ILE A 192 8.78 -13.69 -17.17
CA ILE A 192 8.54 -13.58 -18.61
C ILE A 192 7.10 -14.01 -18.91
N MET A 193 6.34 -13.13 -19.55
CA MET A 193 4.97 -13.44 -19.99
C MET A 193 4.99 -14.41 -21.18
N PRO A 194 4.06 -15.39 -21.28
CA PRO A 194 4.02 -16.34 -22.39
C PRO A 194 3.99 -15.65 -23.76
N GLY A 195 4.88 -16.07 -24.66
CA GLY A 195 5.04 -15.46 -25.99
C GLY A 195 6.01 -14.27 -26.05
N TYR A 196 6.46 -13.71 -24.92
CA TYR A 196 7.28 -12.50 -24.86
C TYR A 196 8.74 -12.73 -24.44
N THR A 197 9.30 -13.92 -24.68
CA THR A 197 10.72 -14.20 -24.40
C THR A 197 11.64 -13.33 -25.28
N PRO A 198 12.70 -12.69 -24.76
CA PRO A 198 13.20 -12.67 -23.39
C PRO A 198 12.93 -11.32 -22.69
N GLN A 199 11.66 -10.93 -22.51
CA GLN A 199 11.26 -9.63 -21.96
C GLN A 199 10.80 -9.74 -20.48
N PRO A 200 11.72 -9.84 -19.49
CA PRO A 200 11.35 -9.99 -18.08
C PRO A 200 10.84 -8.69 -17.44
N VAL A 201 9.83 -8.84 -16.59
CA VAL A 201 9.29 -7.79 -15.72
C VAL A 201 9.45 -8.15 -14.24
N THR A 202 9.11 -7.21 -13.37
CA THR A 202 9.06 -7.39 -11.92
C THR A 202 7.77 -6.81 -11.40
N PHE A 203 6.91 -7.67 -10.86
CA PHE A 203 5.65 -7.26 -10.26
C PHE A 203 5.91 -6.78 -8.83
N ASP A 204 5.53 -5.53 -8.54
CA ASP A 204 5.36 -5.06 -7.17
C ASP A 204 3.99 -5.53 -6.68
N ARG A 205 4.00 -6.47 -5.74
CA ARG A 205 2.81 -7.17 -5.26
C ARG A 205 2.05 -6.38 -4.19
N GLN A 206 2.63 -5.29 -3.68
CA GLN A 206 2.03 -4.38 -2.71
C GLN A 206 1.41 -3.15 -3.38
N THR A 207 2.09 -2.53 -4.34
CA THR A 207 1.55 -1.36 -5.08
C THR A 207 0.74 -1.74 -6.32
N GLY A 208 0.97 -2.94 -6.89
CA GLY A 208 0.41 -3.35 -8.17
C GLY A 208 1.14 -2.78 -9.40
N LEU A 209 2.23 -2.04 -9.22
CA LEU A 209 3.08 -1.56 -10.32
C LEU A 209 3.84 -2.71 -10.99
N ILE A 210 4.13 -2.55 -12.28
CA ILE A 210 4.97 -3.48 -13.05
C ILE A 210 6.23 -2.75 -13.49
N TRP A 211 7.39 -3.26 -13.11
CA TRP A 211 8.69 -2.67 -13.37
C TRP A 211 9.45 -3.44 -14.45
N ARG A 212 10.31 -2.74 -15.20
CA ARG A 212 11.36 -3.38 -16.01
C ARG A 212 12.37 -4.04 -15.08
N TYR A 213 12.56 -5.36 -15.22
CA TYR A 213 13.46 -6.17 -14.37
C TYR A 213 14.92 -5.71 -14.45
N CYS A 214 15.41 -5.39 -15.66
CA CYS A 214 16.68 -4.71 -15.84
C CYS A 214 16.50 -3.19 -16.01
N PRO A 215 17.45 -2.37 -15.49
CA PRO A 215 17.57 -0.99 -15.93
C PRO A 215 17.96 -0.94 -17.43
N VAL A 216 17.96 0.25 -18.03
CA VAL A 216 18.17 0.39 -19.47
C VAL A 216 19.56 -0.05 -19.90
N GLY A 217 19.60 -1.15 -20.65
CA GLY A 217 20.80 -1.83 -21.13
C GLY A 217 20.52 -3.33 -21.34
N GLY A 218 19.90 -3.97 -20.34
CA GLY A 218 19.50 -5.38 -20.41
C GLY A 218 18.13 -5.57 -21.07
N SER A 219 18.09 -6.16 -22.27
CA SER A 219 16.87 -6.65 -22.93
C SER A 219 16.65 -8.16 -22.76
N SER A 220 17.30 -8.78 -21.76
CA SER A 220 17.30 -10.22 -21.49
C SER A 220 17.09 -10.53 -20.01
N THR A 221 17.06 -11.82 -19.64
CA THR A 221 17.09 -12.32 -18.25
C THR A 221 18.38 -12.01 -17.50
N VAL A 222 19.42 -11.57 -18.20
CA VAL A 222 20.67 -11.06 -17.62
C VAL A 222 20.76 -9.56 -17.91
N CYS A 223 21.01 -8.77 -16.86
CA CYS A 223 21.17 -7.33 -16.97
C CYS A 223 22.63 -6.96 -17.27
N SER A 224 22.82 -6.09 -18.25
CA SER A 224 24.11 -5.45 -18.57
C SER A 224 24.20 -4.07 -17.92
N MET A 225 25.42 -3.50 -17.87
CA MET A 225 25.68 -2.17 -17.31
C MET A 225 24.68 -1.12 -17.82
N PRO A 226 24.05 -0.34 -16.93
CA PRO A 226 23.00 0.57 -17.34
C PRO A 226 23.56 1.78 -18.10
N TYR A 227 22.85 2.22 -19.14
CA TYR A 227 23.17 3.43 -19.88
C TYR A 227 22.69 4.68 -19.13
N ASN A 228 23.42 5.78 -19.32
CA ASN A 228 23.14 7.08 -18.70
C ASN A 228 22.30 7.93 -19.66
N TYR A 229 21.29 8.62 -19.14
CA TYR A 229 20.34 9.39 -19.94
C TYR A 229 20.20 10.83 -19.42
N THR A 230 19.83 11.76 -20.32
CA THR A 230 19.13 12.99 -19.91
C THR A 230 17.70 12.65 -19.57
N GLN A 231 17.01 13.48 -18.79
CA GLN A 231 15.64 13.17 -18.35
C GLN A 231 14.67 13.07 -19.54
N SER A 232 14.84 13.90 -20.56
CA SER A 232 14.02 13.86 -21.78
C SER A 232 14.19 12.56 -22.59
N PHE A 233 15.41 12.05 -22.73
CA PHE A 233 15.64 10.76 -23.38
C PHE A 233 15.20 9.58 -22.51
N ALA A 234 15.23 9.71 -21.17
CA ALA A 234 14.68 8.72 -20.24
C ALA A 234 13.17 8.56 -20.40
N VAL A 235 12.42 9.68 -20.47
CA VAL A 235 10.98 9.68 -20.78
C VAL A 235 10.72 9.03 -22.14
N SER A 236 11.45 9.46 -23.17
CA SER A 236 11.30 8.95 -24.54
C SER A 236 11.56 7.43 -24.63
N TYR A 237 12.59 6.93 -23.95
CA TYR A 237 12.89 5.50 -23.89
C TYR A 237 11.72 4.69 -23.31
N CYS A 238 11.18 5.12 -22.16
CA CYS A 238 10.10 4.38 -21.51
C CYS A 238 8.80 4.43 -22.33
N THR A 239 8.46 5.57 -22.93
CA THR A 239 7.32 5.69 -23.84
C THR A 239 7.46 4.78 -25.07
N ASN A 240 8.68 4.62 -25.61
CA ASN A 240 8.96 3.74 -26.74
C ASN A 240 8.77 2.25 -26.44
N LEU A 241 8.80 1.81 -25.17
CA LEU A 241 8.48 0.43 -24.81
C LEU A 241 7.05 0.04 -25.21
N ASN A 242 6.11 0.99 -25.30
CA ASN A 242 4.74 0.75 -25.73
C ASN A 242 4.61 0.41 -27.23
N GLN A 243 5.59 0.80 -28.05
CA GLN A 243 5.60 0.53 -29.50
C GLN A 243 6.17 -0.85 -29.85
N MET A 244 6.73 -1.57 -28.87
CA MET A 244 7.24 -2.93 -29.07
C MET A 244 6.11 -3.92 -29.35
N ASN A 245 6.47 -5.10 -29.88
CA ASN A 245 5.54 -6.21 -30.13
C ASN A 245 4.29 -5.78 -30.94
N ALA A 246 4.50 -5.06 -32.05
CA ALA A 246 3.45 -4.50 -32.90
C ALA A 246 2.45 -3.57 -32.16
N GLY A 247 2.92 -2.82 -31.17
CA GLY A 247 2.11 -1.90 -30.37
C GLY A 247 1.45 -2.54 -29.14
N LEU A 248 1.63 -3.85 -28.91
CA LEU A 248 1.20 -4.52 -27.67
C LEU A 248 2.10 -4.16 -26.46
N GLY A 249 3.24 -3.52 -26.72
CA GLY A 249 4.19 -3.05 -25.71
C GLY A 249 5.10 -4.14 -25.13
N TYR A 250 6.15 -3.72 -24.44
CA TYR A 250 7.14 -4.62 -23.82
C TYR A 250 6.48 -5.60 -22.84
N ALA A 251 6.82 -6.88 -22.94
CA ALA A 251 6.21 -8.01 -22.24
C ALA A 251 4.69 -8.20 -22.49
N GLY A 252 4.13 -7.59 -23.55
CA GLY A 252 2.69 -7.56 -23.82
C GLY A 252 1.93 -6.56 -22.95
N ILE A 253 2.67 -5.60 -22.37
CA ILE A 253 2.16 -4.62 -21.41
C ILE A 253 2.34 -3.23 -22.04
N GLN A 254 1.27 -2.44 -22.02
CA GLN A 254 1.27 -1.02 -22.39
C GLN A 254 1.35 -0.14 -21.11
N GLY A 255 1.25 1.18 -21.25
CA GLY A 255 1.33 2.12 -20.14
C GLY A 255 2.75 2.33 -19.58
N TRP A 256 3.79 1.86 -20.29
CA TRP A 256 5.18 2.06 -19.90
C TRP A 256 5.56 3.54 -19.92
N ARG A 257 6.12 4.01 -18.81
CA ARG A 257 6.52 5.39 -18.56
C ARG A 257 7.74 5.45 -17.63
N LEU A 258 8.35 6.61 -17.56
CA LEU A 258 9.31 6.92 -16.49
C LEU A 258 8.49 7.07 -15.18
N PRO A 259 8.93 6.49 -14.05
CA PRO A 259 8.19 6.53 -12.79
C PRO A 259 8.17 7.95 -12.21
N GLU A 260 7.16 8.29 -11.44
CA GLU A 260 7.21 9.47 -10.56
C GLU A 260 8.09 9.18 -9.33
N ILE A 261 8.57 10.22 -8.65
CA ILE A 261 9.53 10.07 -7.54
C ILE A 261 8.97 9.23 -6.38
N GLU A 262 7.69 9.38 -6.06
CA GLU A 262 7.05 8.59 -4.99
C GLU A 262 6.93 7.10 -5.35
N GLU A 263 6.65 6.79 -6.61
CA GLU A 263 6.61 5.41 -7.12
C GLU A 263 8.01 4.79 -7.11
N LEU A 264 9.03 5.55 -7.52
CA LEU A 264 10.42 5.13 -7.44
C LEU A 264 10.85 4.86 -5.99
N MET A 265 10.40 5.70 -5.05
CA MET A 265 10.66 5.51 -3.61
C MET A 265 10.03 4.22 -3.04
N THR A 266 8.99 3.61 -3.63
CA THR A 266 8.44 2.34 -3.08
C THR A 266 9.39 1.15 -3.21
N LEU A 267 10.41 1.26 -4.08
CA LEU A 267 11.45 0.25 -4.24
C LEU A 267 12.53 0.31 -3.15
N SER A 268 12.53 1.35 -2.31
CA SER A 268 13.57 1.54 -1.30
C SER A 268 13.41 0.61 -0.08
N THR A 269 14.53 0.31 0.59
CA THR A 269 14.60 -0.40 1.88
C THR A 269 15.82 0.08 2.66
N TYR A 270 15.72 0.08 3.98
CA TYR A 270 16.76 0.53 4.91
C TYR A 270 17.27 -0.62 5.80
N LYS A 271 17.25 -1.83 5.21
CA LYS A 271 17.74 -3.06 5.84
C LYS A 271 19.23 -2.96 6.20
N THR A 272 19.57 -3.59 7.32
CA THR A 272 20.74 -3.24 8.10
C THR A 272 21.93 -4.19 7.89
N PRO A 273 23.16 -3.68 7.74
CA PRO A 273 23.54 -2.56 6.86
C PRO A 273 23.88 -3.10 5.46
N THR A 274 23.14 -2.69 4.43
CA THR A 274 23.43 -3.02 3.02
C THR A 274 24.20 -1.90 2.32
N ALA A 275 24.99 -2.24 1.30
CA ALA A 275 25.62 -1.26 0.39
C ALA A 275 24.63 -0.68 -0.65
N ALA A 276 23.37 -1.11 -0.62
CA ALA A 276 22.30 -0.71 -1.52
C ALA A 276 20.96 -0.71 -0.79
N TYR A 277 20.21 0.38 -0.95
CA TYR A 277 18.90 0.65 -0.37
C TYR A 277 17.76 0.14 -1.26
N ILE A 278 18.00 -0.96 -1.98
CA ILE A 278 17.07 -1.65 -2.88
C ILE A 278 17.40 -3.15 -2.84
N ASN A 279 16.39 -4.02 -2.98
CA ASN A 279 16.67 -5.44 -3.06
C ASN A 279 17.23 -5.83 -4.45
N LEU A 280 18.55 -6.04 -4.52
CA LEU A 280 19.27 -6.41 -5.74
C LEU A 280 18.94 -7.83 -6.27
N SER A 281 18.25 -8.70 -5.51
CA SER A 281 17.69 -9.94 -6.09
C SER A 281 16.51 -9.65 -7.02
N GLU A 282 15.69 -8.65 -6.68
CA GLU A 282 14.47 -8.30 -7.43
C GLU A 282 14.75 -7.24 -8.49
N PHE A 283 15.69 -6.33 -8.20
CA PHE A 283 16.08 -5.22 -9.06
C PHE A 283 17.60 -5.22 -9.29
N PRO A 284 18.15 -6.14 -10.11
CA PRO A 284 19.57 -6.17 -10.42
C PRO A 284 20.06 -4.83 -11.01
N LEU A 285 21.30 -4.46 -10.67
CA LEU A 285 21.92 -3.17 -11.02
C LEU A 285 21.03 -1.97 -10.63
N GLY A 286 20.33 -2.11 -9.49
CA GLY A 286 19.45 -1.10 -8.93
C GLY A 286 20.15 -0.09 -8.03
N ASP A 287 21.37 -0.40 -7.58
CA ASP A 287 22.29 0.34 -6.70
C ASP A 287 22.90 1.59 -7.36
N VAL A 288 22.04 2.39 -7.98
CA VAL A 288 22.41 3.54 -8.83
C VAL A 288 21.47 4.72 -8.59
N GLN A 289 21.75 5.85 -9.27
CA GLN A 289 20.82 6.97 -9.35
C GLN A 289 19.80 6.73 -10.47
N LEU A 290 18.51 6.62 -10.14
CA LEU A 290 17.44 6.45 -11.13
C LEU A 290 16.66 7.76 -11.34
N TRP A 291 16.42 8.13 -12.60
CA TRP A 291 15.54 9.24 -12.98
C TRP A 291 14.08 8.97 -12.59
N SER A 292 13.40 10.03 -12.14
CA SER A 292 11.94 10.10 -12.16
C SER A 292 11.44 11.08 -13.22
N ASN A 293 10.13 11.04 -13.48
CA ASN A 293 9.41 11.99 -14.31
C ASN A 293 9.04 13.29 -13.56
N THR A 294 9.16 13.29 -12.24
CA THR A 294 8.69 14.39 -11.39
C THR A 294 9.63 15.58 -11.51
N THR A 295 9.12 16.70 -12.02
CA THR A 295 9.87 17.96 -12.13
C THR A 295 10.07 18.58 -10.75
N ASN A 296 11.21 19.22 -10.51
CA ASN A 296 11.37 20.05 -9.31
C ASN A 296 10.50 21.31 -9.45
N ALA A 297 9.45 21.41 -8.65
CA ALA A 297 8.52 22.54 -8.69
C ALA A 297 9.17 23.89 -8.32
N PHE A 298 10.31 23.89 -7.61
CA PHE A 298 11.07 25.10 -7.28
C PHE A 298 12.04 25.52 -8.41
N ASN A 299 12.66 24.56 -9.11
CA ASN A 299 13.49 24.82 -10.29
C ASN A 299 13.10 23.88 -11.43
N THR A 300 12.24 24.34 -12.35
CA THR A 300 11.64 23.49 -13.38
C THR A 300 12.63 22.97 -14.44
N ASN A 301 13.88 23.46 -14.46
CA ASN A 301 14.99 22.89 -15.24
C ASN A 301 15.48 21.55 -14.66
N GLU A 302 15.22 21.29 -13.38
CA GLU A 302 15.58 20.05 -12.69
C GLU A 302 14.41 19.05 -12.64
N ALA A 303 14.75 17.78 -12.47
CA ALA A 303 13.82 16.73 -12.09
C ALA A 303 14.39 15.93 -10.92
N TRP A 304 13.49 15.27 -10.18
CA TRP A 304 13.85 14.40 -9.08
C TRP A 304 14.35 13.03 -9.58
N GLY A 305 15.15 12.39 -8.74
CA GLY A 305 15.55 10.99 -8.87
C GLY A 305 15.96 10.44 -7.51
N PHE A 306 16.14 9.12 -7.45
CA PHE A 306 16.49 8.42 -6.20
C PHE A 306 17.87 7.76 -6.30
N ARG A 307 18.71 7.94 -5.28
CA ARG A 307 20.00 7.28 -5.07
C ARG A 307 19.80 6.01 -4.26
N PHE A 308 19.76 4.86 -4.91
CA PHE A 308 19.67 3.58 -4.19
C PHE A 308 21.02 3.12 -3.63
N ASP A 309 22.13 3.77 -3.97
CA ASP A 309 23.43 3.62 -3.33
C ASP A 309 23.55 4.39 -1.99
N PHE A 310 22.71 5.41 -1.77
CA PHE A 310 22.72 6.24 -0.54
C PHE A 310 21.38 6.34 0.22
N GLY A 311 20.28 5.81 -0.33
CA GLY A 311 18.96 5.85 0.29
C GLY A 311 18.36 7.26 0.31
N LEU A 312 18.52 8.05 -0.77
CA LEU A 312 18.11 9.45 -0.77
C LEU A 312 17.58 10.01 -2.09
N ASN A 313 16.74 11.03 -1.96
CA ASN A 313 16.25 11.85 -3.08
C ASN A 313 17.34 12.82 -3.55
N THR A 314 17.36 13.09 -4.86
CA THR A 314 18.20 14.11 -5.50
C THR A 314 17.38 14.92 -6.48
N SER A 315 17.59 16.24 -6.55
CA SER A 315 17.21 17.03 -7.72
C SER A 315 18.42 17.19 -8.64
N THR A 316 18.22 17.17 -9.95
CA THR A 316 19.30 17.25 -10.95
C THR A 316 18.78 17.84 -12.26
N ASP A 317 19.61 18.67 -12.91
CA ASP A 317 19.26 19.35 -14.17
C ASP A 317 18.94 18.34 -15.28
N LYS A 318 17.80 18.52 -15.95
CA LYS A 318 17.26 17.61 -16.97
C LYS A 318 18.14 17.49 -18.21
N SER A 319 18.95 18.51 -18.52
CA SER A 319 19.77 18.61 -19.72
C SER A 319 21.17 18.01 -19.56
N VAL A 320 21.67 17.94 -18.32
CA VAL A 320 22.98 17.36 -18.02
C VAL A 320 22.91 15.85 -18.17
N SER A 321 23.91 15.25 -18.83
CA SER A 321 24.06 13.79 -18.93
C SER A 321 24.69 13.20 -17.67
N SER A 322 24.19 13.59 -16.50
CA SER A 322 24.78 13.39 -15.16
C SER A 322 24.58 11.97 -14.61
N ASN A 323 24.97 10.96 -15.38
CA ASN A 323 25.09 9.56 -14.94
C ASN A 323 23.84 8.94 -14.29
N MET A 324 22.65 9.47 -14.56
CA MET A 324 21.39 8.93 -14.07
C MET A 324 20.87 7.85 -15.02
N ASN A 325 20.57 6.69 -14.44
CA ASN A 325 20.05 5.52 -15.13
C ASN A 325 18.51 5.52 -15.12
N VAL A 326 17.93 4.55 -15.80
CA VAL A 326 16.50 4.50 -16.07
C VAL A 326 15.95 3.11 -15.78
N ARG A 327 14.81 3.04 -15.09
CA ARG A 327 14.00 1.84 -14.89
C ARG A 327 12.54 2.25 -15.10
N CYS A 328 11.93 1.75 -16.17
CA CYS A 328 10.55 2.10 -16.53
C CYS A 328 9.54 1.34 -15.67
N VAL A 329 8.38 1.95 -15.50
CA VAL A 329 7.21 1.38 -14.80
C VAL A 329 5.99 1.37 -15.72
N SER A 330 5.07 0.45 -15.50
CA SER A 330 3.70 0.47 -16.02
C SER A 330 2.71 0.26 -14.88
N GLY A 331 1.57 0.93 -14.98
CA GLY A 331 0.50 0.89 -13.98
C GLY A 331 -0.11 2.27 -13.70
N GLY A 332 -1.19 2.26 -12.92
CA GLY A 332 -1.83 3.47 -12.38
C GLY A 332 -0.85 4.33 -11.59
N ARG A 333 -1.19 5.61 -11.43
CA ARG A 333 -0.38 6.58 -10.65
C ARG A 333 -0.67 6.45 -9.16
N MET A 334 0.32 6.75 -8.35
CA MET A 334 0.17 6.86 -6.90
C MET A 334 -0.91 7.90 -6.56
N PRO A 335 -1.81 7.66 -5.58
CA PRO A 335 -2.82 8.65 -5.20
C PRO A 335 -2.19 9.93 -4.64
N ASP A 336 -2.87 11.05 -4.83
CA ASP A 336 -2.52 12.33 -4.21
C ASP A 336 -2.56 12.20 -2.67
N GLN A 337 -1.77 13.03 -1.98
CA GLN A 337 -1.85 13.15 -0.52
C GLN A 337 -3.20 13.76 -0.13
N ILE A 338 -3.91 13.11 0.79
CA ILE A 338 -5.18 13.59 1.36
C ILE A 338 -5.07 13.47 2.87
N TYR A 339 -5.43 14.54 3.58
CA TYR A 339 -5.28 14.62 5.03
C TYR A 339 -6.60 14.99 5.73
N SER A 340 -7.00 14.17 6.71
CA SER A 340 -8.16 14.40 7.57
C SER A 340 -7.71 14.92 8.94
N ASP A 341 -8.01 16.19 9.26
CA ASP A 341 -7.77 16.76 10.59
C ASP A 341 -8.75 16.17 11.61
N LEU A 342 -8.23 15.52 12.65
CA LEU A 342 -9.04 14.87 13.68
C LEU A 342 -9.52 15.85 14.77
N ASN A 343 -9.19 17.14 14.65
CA ASN A 343 -9.62 18.24 15.52
C ASN A 343 -9.29 18.00 17.01
N ASN A 344 -8.20 17.26 17.26
CA ASN A 344 -7.71 16.87 18.59
C ASN A 344 -6.16 17.00 18.71
N GLY A 345 -5.52 17.68 17.76
CA GLY A 345 -4.06 17.81 17.66
C GLY A 345 -3.37 16.74 16.83
N ALA A 346 -4.12 15.78 16.26
CA ALA A 346 -3.64 14.80 15.29
C ALA A 346 -4.33 14.95 13.92
N VAL A 347 -3.64 14.50 12.86
CA VAL A 347 -4.11 14.48 11.47
C VAL A 347 -3.89 13.08 10.91
N ARG A 348 -4.89 12.49 10.26
CA ARG A 348 -4.74 11.23 9.53
C ARG A 348 -4.31 11.51 8.09
N ASP A 349 -3.27 10.81 7.62
CA ASP A 349 -2.96 10.65 6.21
C ASP A 349 -3.91 9.58 5.64
N ASP A 350 -4.89 10.00 4.85
CA ASP A 350 -5.90 9.10 4.27
C ASP A 350 -5.33 8.21 3.16
N ARG A 351 -4.13 8.51 2.64
CA ARG A 351 -3.44 7.71 1.63
C ARG A 351 -2.67 6.54 2.25
N THR A 352 -2.10 6.71 3.45
CA THR A 352 -1.36 5.64 4.17
C THR A 352 -2.10 5.04 5.38
N ASN A 353 -3.21 5.65 5.81
CA ASN A 353 -3.93 5.43 7.08
C ASN A 353 -3.10 5.75 8.35
N LEU A 354 -1.93 6.37 8.25
CA LEU A 354 -1.13 6.77 9.42
C LEU A 354 -1.71 8.01 10.11
N VAL A 355 -1.56 8.11 11.42
CA VAL A 355 -1.99 9.27 12.21
C VAL A 355 -0.78 10.03 12.75
N TRP A 356 -0.72 11.31 12.44
CA TRP A 356 0.42 12.18 12.66
C TRP A 356 0.10 13.27 13.68
N GLN A 357 1.10 13.65 14.47
CA GLN A 357 1.04 14.82 15.34
C GLN A 357 0.93 16.09 14.46
N LYS A 358 -0.12 16.92 14.63
CA LYS A 358 -0.38 18.10 13.78
C LYS A 358 0.73 19.15 13.90
N CYS A 359 1.14 19.43 15.13
CA CYS A 359 2.24 20.35 15.42
C CYS A 359 3.57 19.61 15.58
N SER A 360 4.68 20.30 15.35
CA SER A 360 6.01 19.75 15.68
C SER A 360 6.17 19.66 17.19
N VAL A 361 6.97 18.73 17.69
CA VAL A 361 7.21 18.61 19.14
C VAL A 361 7.75 19.93 19.71
N GLY A 362 7.08 20.47 20.75
CA GLY A 362 7.36 21.78 21.36
C GLY A 362 6.44 22.92 20.91
N GLN A 363 5.77 22.77 19.77
CA GLN A 363 4.60 23.60 19.41
C GLN A 363 3.33 23.03 20.07
N ILE A 364 2.37 23.89 20.34
CA ILE A 364 1.11 23.57 21.03
C ILE A 364 -0.05 23.70 20.05
N TRP A 365 -0.83 22.63 19.92
CA TRP A 365 -2.16 22.67 19.31
C TRP A 365 -3.23 23.00 20.37
N SER A 366 -4.26 23.75 19.99
CA SER A 366 -5.51 23.82 20.75
C SER A 366 -6.70 24.16 19.82
N PRO A 367 -7.96 23.94 20.23
CA PRO A 367 -9.12 24.35 19.44
C PRO A 367 -9.17 25.86 19.11
N ASN A 368 -8.52 26.69 19.94
CA ASN A 368 -8.44 28.15 19.76
C ASN A 368 -7.17 28.60 19.01
N SER A 369 -6.27 27.68 18.70
CA SER A 369 -5.02 27.91 17.96
C SER A 369 -4.59 26.59 17.29
N PRO A 370 -5.24 26.22 16.17
CA PRO A 370 -4.95 24.96 15.47
C PRO A 370 -3.67 25.05 14.61
N ASP A 371 -3.23 26.27 14.30
CA ASP A 371 -2.14 26.58 13.35
C ASP A 371 -0.73 26.41 13.93
N CYS A 372 -0.59 25.78 15.10
CA CYS A 372 0.69 25.49 15.75
C CYS A 372 1.56 26.74 16.03
N THR A 373 0.94 27.91 16.19
CA THR A 373 1.60 29.21 16.43
C THR A 373 1.95 29.47 17.89
N LEU A 374 1.45 28.64 18.82
CA LEU A 374 1.82 28.66 20.24
C LEU A 374 2.97 27.68 20.51
N GLY A 375 3.84 28.05 21.45
CA GLY A 375 5.08 27.30 21.70
C GLY A 375 6.13 27.50 20.59
N SER A 376 7.15 26.64 20.59
CA SER A 376 8.26 26.68 19.62
C SER A 376 8.76 25.26 19.37
N ALA A 377 9.00 24.90 18.10
CA ALA A 377 9.49 23.58 17.77
C ALA A 377 10.85 23.32 18.44
N THR A 378 10.94 22.23 19.20
CA THR A 378 12.15 21.82 19.94
C THR A 378 13.01 20.90 19.10
N ILE A 379 14.32 20.94 19.36
CA ILE A 379 15.31 20.07 18.74
C ILE A 379 15.83 19.05 19.76
N HIS A 380 16.04 17.83 19.28
CA HIS A 380 16.37 16.64 20.06
C HIS A 380 17.45 15.84 19.35
N ASN A 381 18.24 15.09 20.12
CA ASN A 381 19.09 14.04 19.56
C ASN A 381 18.26 12.77 19.31
N PHE A 382 18.82 11.76 18.64
CA PHE A 382 18.09 10.54 18.30
C PHE A 382 17.47 9.87 19.53
N VAL A 383 18.25 9.69 20.59
CA VAL A 383 17.81 9.03 21.84
C VAL A 383 16.66 9.81 22.50
N SER A 384 16.80 11.13 22.67
CA SER A 384 15.73 11.94 23.28
C SER A 384 14.50 12.05 22.39
N ALA A 385 14.65 11.93 21.06
CA ALA A 385 13.52 11.92 20.13
C ALA A 385 12.66 10.65 20.26
N LEU A 386 13.29 9.46 20.42
CA LEU A 386 12.59 8.19 20.67
C LEU A 386 11.68 8.29 21.91
N TYR A 387 12.28 8.61 23.06
CA TYR A 387 11.56 8.76 24.32
C TYR A 387 10.52 9.90 24.29
N THR A 388 10.78 10.99 23.56
CA THR A 388 9.81 12.11 23.47
C THR A 388 8.56 11.72 22.68
N CYS A 389 8.65 10.87 21.65
CA CYS A 389 7.46 10.32 21.03
C CYS A 389 6.79 9.23 21.88
N GLN A 390 7.55 8.31 22.47
CA GLN A 390 6.99 7.25 23.31
C GLN A 390 6.24 7.78 24.54
N SER A 391 6.64 8.95 25.05
CA SER A 391 6.02 9.64 26.19
C SER A 391 4.94 10.66 25.82
N LEU A 392 4.65 10.86 24.53
CA LEU A 392 3.64 11.81 24.07
C LEU A 392 2.23 11.31 24.42
N ASN A 393 1.58 11.93 25.40
CA ASN A 393 0.15 11.73 25.65
C ASN A 393 -0.67 12.76 24.86
N LEU A 394 -1.17 12.34 23.71
CA LEU A 394 -2.01 13.15 22.81
C LEU A 394 -3.10 12.27 22.18
N ALA A 395 -4.35 12.73 22.23
CA ALA A 395 -5.51 12.08 21.61
C ALA A 395 -5.66 10.57 21.95
N ASP A 396 -5.32 10.18 23.18
CA ASP A 396 -5.41 8.82 23.73
C ASP A 396 -4.72 7.73 22.87
N ARG A 397 -3.64 8.12 22.19
CA ARG A 397 -2.89 7.27 21.24
C ARG A 397 -1.53 6.83 21.76
N ALA A 398 -1.10 5.64 21.34
CA ALA A 398 0.30 5.26 21.38
C ALA A 398 1.05 5.97 20.25
N TRP A 399 2.15 6.66 20.59
CA TRP A 399 2.97 7.42 19.67
C TRP A 399 4.40 6.88 19.63
N ARG A 400 5.01 6.93 18.46
CA ARG A 400 6.40 6.51 18.20
C ARG A 400 7.09 7.49 17.25
N LEU A 401 8.41 7.40 17.20
CA LEU A 401 9.19 8.14 16.21
C LEU A 401 8.99 7.46 14.85
N PRO A 402 8.65 8.21 13.77
CA PRO A 402 8.38 7.62 12.46
C PRO A 402 9.64 7.05 11.84
N ASN A 403 9.50 5.96 11.10
CA ASN A 403 10.57 5.46 10.27
C ASN A 403 10.72 6.30 8.99
N VAL A 404 11.77 6.04 8.22
CA VAL A 404 12.14 6.81 7.02
C VAL A 404 11.17 6.60 5.86
N HIS A 405 10.40 5.51 5.84
CA HIS A 405 9.31 5.32 4.88
C HIS A 405 8.08 6.16 5.24
N GLU A 406 7.75 6.25 6.53
CA GLU A 406 6.65 7.06 7.05
C GLU A 406 6.96 8.55 6.92
N LEU A 407 8.11 9.01 7.44
CA LEU A 407 8.44 10.43 7.43
C LEU A 407 8.62 10.98 6.01
N ARG A 408 9.01 10.14 5.03
CA ARG A 408 9.08 10.53 3.61
C ARG A 408 7.73 10.48 2.88
N SER A 409 6.68 9.84 3.43
CA SER A 409 5.34 9.84 2.80
C SER A 409 4.64 11.20 2.86
N LEU A 410 5.12 12.09 3.76
CA LEU A 410 4.71 13.48 3.94
C LEU A 410 5.41 14.48 3.01
N LEU A 411 6.34 14.05 2.15
CA LEU A 411 7.04 14.94 1.22
C LEU A 411 6.11 15.41 0.09
N ASP A 412 5.96 16.72 -0.07
CA ASP A 412 5.21 17.33 -1.18
C ASP A 412 6.16 17.81 -2.29
N PHE A 413 6.31 17.00 -3.33
CA PHE A 413 7.14 17.32 -4.50
C PHE A 413 6.50 18.32 -5.47
N SER A 414 5.23 18.69 -5.27
CA SER A 414 4.50 19.67 -6.09
C SER A 414 4.71 21.11 -5.63
N SER A 415 5.10 21.32 -4.37
CA SER A 415 5.31 22.66 -3.79
C SER A 415 6.48 23.41 -4.42
N SER A 416 6.15 24.48 -5.15
CA SER A 416 7.12 25.47 -5.68
C SER A 416 7.62 26.47 -4.63
N SER A 417 7.28 26.28 -3.35
CA SER A 417 7.60 27.23 -2.28
C SER A 417 9.08 27.22 -1.87
N THR A 418 9.55 28.33 -1.28
CA THR A 418 10.82 28.40 -0.55
C THR A 418 10.74 27.77 0.85
N GLY A 419 9.54 27.38 1.29
CA GLY A 419 9.28 26.77 2.59
C GLY A 419 9.41 25.24 2.57
N ALA A 420 8.86 24.62 3.61
CA ALA A 420 8.80 23.17 3.73
C ALA A 420 7.93 22.53 2.63
N LYS A 421 8.43 21.44 2.05
CA LYS A 421 7.79 20.55 1.07
C LYS A 421 6.94 19.52 1.81
N ILE A 422 5.88 20.01 2.43
CA ILE A 422 4.88 19.29 3.23
C ILE A 422 3.58 20.08 3.16
N ASP A 423 2.42 19.43 3.25
CA ASP A 423 1.13 20.11 3.25
C ASP A 423 1.03 21.13 4.42
N PRO A 424 0.85 22.44 4.14
CA PRO A 424 0.86 23.48 5.16
C PRO A 424 -0.48 23.65 5.91
N VAL A 425 -1.56 23.01 5.45
CA VAL A 425 -2.89 22.99 6.09
C VAL A 425 -2.98 21.83 7.06
N ALA A 426 -2.46 20.66 6.66
CA ALA A 426 -2.26 19.51 7.52
C ALA A 426 -1.21 19.82 8.60
N PHE A 427 -0.05 20.37 8.23
CA PHE A 427 1.13 20.54 9.10
C PHE A 427 1.60 22.00 9.23
N PRO A 428 0.75 22.91 9.76
CA PRO A 428 1.04 24.34 9.83
C PRO A 428 2.23 24.67 10.74
N ASN A 429 2.86 25.82 10.48
CA ASN A 429 4.03 26.34 11.18
C ASN A 429 5.24 25.37 11.25
N THR A 430 5.38 24.47 10.28
CA THR A 430 6.56 23.59 10.15
C THR A 430 7.84 24.45 9.96
N PRO A 431 8.93 24.29 10.76
CA PRO A 431 10.06 25.22 10.77
C PRO A 431 10.85 25.24 9.46
N ALA A 432 11.30 26.42 9.03
CA ALA A 432 11.94 26.63 7.72
C ALA A 432 13.23 25.83 7.45
N VAL A 433 13.95 25.37 8.48
CA VAL A 433 15.14 24.50 8.32
C VAL A 433 14.76 23.02 8.19
N SER A 434 13.60 22.62 8.74
CA SER A 434 12.86 21.42 8.35
C SER A 434 13.59 20.05 8.36
N GLN A 435 14.66 19.90 9.14
CA GLN A 435 15.33 18.61 9.34
C GLN A 435 14.70 17.82 10.50
N TYR A 436 13.97 16.76 10.17
CA TYR A 436 13.25 15.88 11.10
C TYR A 436 13.90 14.51 11.17
N ILE A 437 14.12 13.99 12.39
CA ILE A 437 14.75 12.69 12.63
C ILE A 437 13.76 11.53 12.48
N THR A 438 14.26 10.36 12.06
CA THR A 438 13.51 9.10 11.96
C THR A 438 13.97 8.10 13.02
N SER A 439 13.23 7.01 13.21
CA SER A 439 13.61 5.87 14.04
C SER A 439 14.69 4.95 13.41
N ASN A 440 15.21 5.29 12.22
CA ASN A 440 16.18 4.48 11.47
C ASN A 440 17.64 4.81 11.75
N SER A 441 18.48 3.78 11.68
CA SER A 441 19.91 3.80 12.02
C SER A 441 20.76 2.88 11.14
N ILE A 442 21.94 3.37 10.74
CA ILE A 442 23.10 2.55 10.38
C ILE A 442 23.85 2.24 11.71
N PRO A 443 23.92 0.97 12.16
CA PRO A 443 24.45 0.61 13.47
C PRO A 443 25.83 1.16 13.75
N HIS A 444 25.99 1.70 14.95
CA HIS A 444 27.18 2.35 15.49
C HIS A 444 27.76 3.49 14.62
N ALA A 445 27.03 3.99 13.61
CA ALA A 445 27.52 4.96 12.64
C ALA A 445 26.65 6.21 12.52
N GLN A 446 25.42 6.09 12.01
CA GLN A 446 24.57 7.23 11.66
C GLN A 446 23.08 6.92 11.81
N VAL A 447 22.25 7.96 11.80
CA VAL A 447 20.78 7.91 11.87
C VAL A 447 20.15 8.72 10.75
N PHE A 448 18.99 8.29 10.25
CA PHE A 448 18.35 8.90 9.08
C PHE A 448 17.42 10.06 9.47
N LYS A 449 17.39 11.09 8.62
CA LYS A 449 16.54 12.27 8.74
C LYS A 449 15.94 12.67 7.38
N VAL A 450 14.73 13.20 7.41
CA VAL A 450 14.06 13.83 6.26
C VAL A 450 14.18 15.35 6.41
N ASN A 451 14.55 16.02 5.33
CA ASN A 451 14.65 17.47 5.23
C ASN A 451 13.52 17.99 4.34
N PHE A 452 12.43 18.45 4.95
CA PHE A 452 11.29 18.98 4.20
C PHE A 452 11.64 20.26 3.42
N LYS A 453 12.67 21.05 3.76
CA LYS A 453 12.98 22.28 3.01
C LYS A 453 13.32 21.96 1.54
N ASP A 454 14.14 20.94 1.36
CA ASP A 454 14.76 20.57 0.08
C ASP A 454 14.32 19.17 -0.40
N ALA A 455 13.24 18.62 0.19
CA ALA A 455 12.66 17.28 -0.05
C ALA A 455 13.66 16.09 -0.06
N THR A 456 14.73 16.20 0.73
CA THR A 456 15.85 15.24 0.76
C THR A 456 15.78 14.29 1.95
N ILE A 457 16.25 13.05 1.76
CA ILE A 457 16.59 12.13 2.84
C ILE A 457 18.11 12.26 3.05
N SER A 458 18.60 12.15 4.28
CA SER A 458 20.03 12.18 4.57
C SER A 458 20.35 11.48 5.88
N THR A 459 21.64 11.20 6.13
CA THR A 459 22.12 10.68 7.41
C THR A 459 22.72 11.78 8.29
N THR A 460 22.84 11.52 9.59
CA THR A 460 23.47 12.42 10.56
C THR A 460 24.03 11.62 11.75
N THR A 461 24.87 12.20 12.60
CA THR A 461 25.37 11.51 13.81
C THR A 461 24.31 11.48 14.91
N LEU A 462 24.35 10.43 15.75
CA LEU A 462 23.40 10.20 16.86
C LEU A 462 23.15 11.43 17.75
N SER A 463 24.19 12.24 17.98
CA SER A 463 24.18 13.45 18.82
C SER A 463 23.68 14.72 18.13
N THR A 464 23.39 14.68 16.83
CA THR A 464 22.88 15.84 16.08
C THR A 464 21.52 16.26 16.64
N GLN A 465 21.33 17.55 16.90
CA GLN A 465 20.04 18.09 17.31
C GLN A 465 19.16 18.37 16.08
N THR A 466 17.95 17.81 16.07
CA THR A 466 17.00 17.78 14.94
C THR A 466 15.56 17.92 15.43
N TYR A 467 14.66 18.41 14.58
CA TYR A 467 13.23 18.42 14.90
C TYR A 467 12.66 16.99 14.88
N LEU A 468 11.44 16.83 15.39
CA LEU A 468 10.67 15.59 15.30
C LEU A 468 9.16 15.88 15.23
N ARG A 469 8.44 14.91 14.67
CA ARG A 469 6.98 14.83 14.58
C ARG A 469 6.63 13.37 14.82
N CYS A 470 5.77 13.08 15.78
CA CYS A 470 5.44 11.70 16.13
C CYS A 470 4.36 11.12 15.21
N VAL A 471 4.39 9.80 15.06
CA VAL A 471 3.39 9.02 14.31
C VAL A 471 2.73 7.99 15.22
N SER A 472 1.53 7.59 14.85
CA SER A 472 0.67 6.60 15.48
C SER A 472 0.02 5.77 14.37
N ASP A 473 -0.19 4.49 14.61
CA ASP A 473 -0.83 3.61 13.62
C ASP A 473 -2.31 4.01 13.38
N GLY A 474 -2.89 3.54 12.28
CA GLY A 474 -4.26 3.90 11.91
C GLY A 474 -5.33 3.43 12.91
N PRO A 475 -6.55 4.01 12.85
CA PRO A 475 -7.74 3.42 13.46
C PRO A 475 -8.15 2.10 12.77
#